data_AF-A0A6G5ACY1-F1
#
_entry.id   AF-A0A6G5ACY1-F1
#
_cell.length_a   1.000
_cell.length_b   1.000
_cell.length_c   1.000
_cell.angle_alpha   90.00
_cell.angle_beta   90.00
_cell.angle_gamma   90.00
#
_symmetry.space_group_name_H-M   'P 1'
#
loop_
_entity.id
_entity.type
_entity.pdbx_description
1 polymer ?
#
loop_
_entity_poly.entity_id
_entity_poly.type
_entity_poly.pdbx_seq_one_letter_code
_entity_poly.pdbx_strand_id
1 'polypeptide(L)'
;MNQGTTYTSIFYCWHNHLCTGYWGGVYLLGLADVAYKLDFTESFAFGSLISAVDPVATLAIFHALDIDPVLNMLVFGESILNDAVSIVLATTILESGSPSMVSLTTGQLVLHGIQRFFLVFFCSAAIGVIFALAAALLLKYIDLRKNPSLEFGMMLVFVYAPYGLAEGIHLSGIMAILFNGVVMSHYTHFNLSSVTQITMQQTLRTISLIAETSVFAYLGLAIFSYRLIIKPSLIIWSIVLCLIGRAANIYPLSFLMNYFREHKITKK
;
A
#
# COMPACT_ATOMS: atom_id res chain seq x y z
N MET A 1 12.18 14.13 -13.43
CA MET A 1 10.83 13.54 -13.33
C MET A 1 9.82 14.68 -13.31
N ASN A 2 8.87 14.66 -14.24
CA ASN A 2 7.88 15.74 -14.42
C ASN A 2 6.98 15.87 -13.19
N GLN A 3 6.73 17.10 -12.76
CA GLN A 3 5.89 17.45 -11.61
C GLN A 3 4.47 16.87 -11.66
N GLY A 4 4.00 16.39 -12.83
CA GLY A 4 2.68 15.77 -13.01
C GLY A 4 2.50 14.37 -12.39
N THR A 5 3.57 13.60 -12.14
CA THR A 5 3.43 12.23 -11.57
C THR A 5 3.14 12.23 -10.07
N THR A 6 3.59 13.25 -9.35
CA THR A 6 3.43 13.34 -7.88
C THR A 6 1.99 13.72 -7.50
N TYR A 7 1.33 14.57 -8.29
CA TYR A 7 -0.07 14.96 -8.05
C TYR A 7 -1.03 13.81 -8.32
N THR A 8 -0.74 12.94 -9.30
CA THR A 8 -1.58 11.77 -9.57
C THR A 8 -1.52 10.75 -8.43
N SER A 9 -0.34 10.40 -7.92
CA SER A 9 -0.20 9.41 -6.84
C SER A 9 -0.85 9.84 -5.52
N ILE A 10 -0.84 11.14 -5.21
CA ILE A 10 -1.53 11.69 -4.03
C ILE A 10 -3.06 11.71 -4.22
N PHE A 11 -3.55 11.91 -5.46
CA PHE A 11 -4.98 11.85 -5.78
C PHE A 11 -5.55 10.41 -5.76
N TYR A 12 -4.74 9.40 -6.13
CA TYR A 12 -5.12 7.99 -6.00
C TYR A 12 -5.04 7.48 -4.55
N CYS A 13 -4.25 8.11 -3.66
CA CYS A 13 -4.28 7.79 -2.23
C CYS A 13 -5.67 8.05 -1.58
N TRP A 14 -6.46 8.97 -2.16
CA TRP A 14 -7.85 9.22 -1.78
C TRP A 14 -8.85 8.13 -2.26
N HIS A 15 -8.42 7.23 -3.16
CA HIS A 15 -9.23 6.14 -3.74
C HIS A 15 -9.69 5.10 -2.70
N ASN A 16 -8.86 4.82 -1.69
CA ASN A 16 -9.19 3.86 -0.62
C ASN A 16 -10.32 4.31 0.31
N HIS A 17 -10.51 5.62 0.47
CA HIS A 17 -11.62 6.19 1.25
C HIS A 17 -12.97 6.10 0.53
N LEU A 18 -12.99 5.99 -0.81
CA LEU A 18 -14.21 5.78 -1.60
C LEU A 18 -14.55 4.29 -1.73
N CYS A 19 -13.56 3.40 -1.85
CA CYS A 19 -13.77 1.94 -1.82
C CYS A 19 -14.41 1.47 -0.50
N THR A 20 -13.99 2.00 0.65
CA THR A 20 -14.59 1.66 1.96
C THR A 20 -16.08 1.98 2.04
N GLY A 21 -16.56 3.01 1.33
CA GLY A 21 -18.00 3.31 1.20
C GLY A 21 -18.81 2.22 0.49
N TYR A 22 -18.24 1.53 -0.50
CA TYR A 22 -18.91 0.44 -1.24
C TYR A 22 -18.94 -0.88 -0.46
N TRP A 23 -17.98 -1.10 0.44
CA TRP A 23 -17.96 -2.27 1.33
C TRP A 23 -18.94 -2.17 2.49
N GLY A 24 -19.46 -0.96 2.79
CA GLY A 24 -20.72 -0.79 3.51
C GLY A 24 -21.90 -1.52 2.84
N GLY A 25 -21.80 -1.83 1.54
CA GLY A 25 -22.73 -2.70 0.81
C GLY A 25 -22.73 -4.16 1.29
N VAL A 26 -21.60 -4.71 1.76
CA VAL A 26 -21.57 -6.07 2.36
C VAL A 26 -22.31 -6.08 3.70
N TYR A 27 -22.18 -5.01 4.48
CA TYR A 27 -22.96 -4.81 5.71
C TYR A 27 -24.46 -4.69 5.40
N LEU A 28 -24.85 -3.91 4.38
CA LEU A 28 -26.24 -3.80 3.93
C LEU A 28 -26.81 -5.11 3.37
N LEU A 29 -25.99 -5.92 2.68
CA LEU A 29 -26.39 -7.25 2.19
C LEU A 29 -26.48 -8.29 3.31
N GLY A 30 -25.68 -8.15 4.37
CA GLY A 30 -25.80 -8.93 5.60
C GLY A 30 -27.05 -8.56 6.41
N LEU A 31 -27.43 -7.28 6.44
CA LEU A 31 -28.71 -6.81 7.00
C LEU A 31 -29.92 -7.27 6.17
N ALA A 32 -29.76 -7.41 4.85
CA ALA A 32 -30.77 -7.96 3.95
C ALA A 32 -30.89 -9.50 3.99
N ASP A 33 -30.13 -10.18 4.86
CA ASP A 33 -30.05 -11.66 5.00
C ASP A 33 -29.63 -12.42 3.72
N VAL A 34 -29.06 -11.71 2.75
CA VAL A 34 -28.57 -12.26 1.48
C VAL A 34 -27.11 -12.73 1.59
N ALA A 35 -26.34 -12.11 2.49
CA ALA A 35 -24.94 -12.44 2.77
C ALA A 35 -24.71 -12.79 4.25
N TYR A 36 -23.53 -13.34 4.57
CA TYR A 36 -23.16 -13.63 5.96
C TYR A 36 -23.14 -12.35 6.79
N LYS A 37 -23.73 -12.39 7.99
CA LYS A 37 -23.77 -11.26 8.93
C LYS A 37 -22.36 -11.01 9.49
N LEU A 38 -21.66 -10.07 8.89
CA LEU A 38 -20.44 -9.47 9.41
C LEU A 38 -20.81 -8.22 10.20
N ASP A 39 -20.06 -7.94 11.27
CA ASP A 39 -20.20 -6.66 11.96
C ASP A 39 -19.79 -5.51 11.03
N PHE A 40 -20.23 -4.28 11.36
CA PHE A 40 -19.87 -3.08 10.61
C PHE A 40 -18.34 -2.93 10.52
N THR A 41 -17.65 -3.14 11.64
CA THR A 41 -16.18 -3.06 11.72
C THR A 41 -15.51 -4.11 10.84
N GLU A 42 -15.99 -5.36 10.89
CA GLU A 42 -15.45 -6.47 10.11
C GLU A 42 -15.66 -6.28 8.61
N SER A 43 -16.82 -5.75 8.21
CA SER A 43 -17.15 -5.47 6.81
C SER A 43 -16.23 -4.39 6.23
N PHE A 44 -15.96 -3.33 6.99
CA PHE A 44 -15.04 -2.26 6.58
C PHE A 44 -13.58 -2.72 6.56
N ALA A 45 -13.15 -3.53 7.54
CA ALA A 45 -11.81 -4.10 7.55
C ALA A 45 -11.60 -5.06 6.36
N PHE A 46 -12.57 -5.94 6.07
CA PHE A 46 -12.56 -6.82 4.90
C PHE A 46 -12.48 -6.02 3.59
N GLY A 47 -13.28 -4.96 3.49
CA GLY A 47 -13.26 -4.06 2.34
C GLY A 47 -11.93 -3.33 2.14
N SER A 48 -11.31 -2.91 3.23
CA SER A 48 -9.97 -2.31 3.21
C SER A 48 -8.93 -3.30 2.69
N LEU A 49 -8.94 -4.54 3.19
CA LEU A 49 -7.98 -5.58 2.79
C LEU A 49 -8.11 -5.99 1.31
N ILE A 50 -9.33 -6.06 0.77
CA ILE A 50 -9.55 -6.42 -0.65
C ILE A 50 -9.31 -5.24 -1.59
N SER A 51 -9.27 -4.02 -1.07
CA SER A 51 -8.94 -2.83 -1.86
C SER A 51 -7.49 -2.87 -2.36
N ALA A 52 -6.58 -3.49 -1.60
CA ALA A 52 -5.20 -3.79 -2.02
C ALA A 52 -5.21 -4.55 -3.36
N VAL A 53 -4.41 -4.08 -4.32
CA VAL A 53 -4.36 -4.64 -5.67
C VAL A 53 -2.93 -4.99 -5.98
N ASP A 54 -2.67 -6.26 -6.24
CA ASP A 54 -1.38 -6.72 -6.74
C ASP A 54 -1.41 -6.81 -8.27
N PRO A 55 -0.67 -5.96 -9.00
CA PRO A 55 -0.66 -5.94 -10.44
C PRO A 55 0.38 -6.90 -11.01
N VAL A 56 1.13 -7.71 -10.24
CA VAL A 56 2.27 -8.50 -10.75
C VAL A 56 1.94 -9.28 -12.03
N ALA A 57 0.82 -10.01 -12.06
CA ALA A 57 0.39 -10.74 -13.25
C ALA A 57 0.08 -9.81 -14.45
N THR A 58 -0.53 -8.66 -14.19
CA THR A 58 -0.85 -7.67 -15.22
C THR A 58 0.39 -6.95 -15.74
N LEU A 59 1.35 -6.64 -14.86
CA LEU A 59 2.62 -6.00 -15.22
C LEU A 59 3.48 -6.93 -16.09
N ALA A 60 3.47 -8.24 -15.81
CA ALA A 60 4.14 -9.23 -16.65
C ALA A 60 3.58 -9.24 -18.09
N ILE A 61 2.26 -9.16 -18.24
CA ILE A 61 1.61 -9.05 -19.56
C ILE A 61 1.94 -7.70 -20.22
N PHE A 62 1.94 -6.60 -19.47
CA PHE A 62 2.27 -5.28 -20.01
C PHE A 62 3.70 -5.21 -20.53
N HIS A 63 4.64 -5.87 -19.84
CA HIS A 63 6.02 -6.03 -20.32
C HIS A 63 6.10 -6.88 -21.59
N ALA A 64 5.27 -7.92 -21.72
CA ALA A 64 5.23 -8.75 -22.93
C ALA A 64 4.58 -8.02 -24.13
N LEU A 65 3.68 -7.06 -23.87
CA LEU A 65 2.96 -6.28 -24.87
C LEU A 65 3.67 -4.98 -25.27
N ASP A 66 4.86 -4.69 -24.73
CA ASP A 66 5.65 -3.47 -24.99
C ASP A 66 4.84 -2.16 -24.80
N ILE A 67 4.04 -2.12 -23.73
CA ILE A 67 3.20 -0.96 -23.38
C ILE A 67 4.08 0.19 -22.86
N ASP A 68 3.58 1.43 -22.99
CA ASP A 68 4.24 2.65 -22.51
C ASP A 68 4.80 2.47 -21.08
N PRO A 69 6.13 2.63 -20.89
CA PRO A 69 6.77 2.45 -19.58
C PRO A 69 6.25 3.43 -18.52
N VAL A 70 5.69 4.57 -18.91
CA VAL A 70 5.05 5.53 -17.99
C VAL A 70 3.79 4.93 -17.39
N LEU A 71 2.99 4.20 -18.18
CA LEU A 71 1.78 3.54 -17.68
C LEU A 71 2.13 2.43 -16.70
N ASN A 72 3.16 1.64 -17.02
CA ASN A 72 3.66 0.58 -16.14
C ASN A 72 4.13 1.13 -14.79
N MET A 73 4.95 2.18 -14.78
CA MET A 73 5.39 2.83 -13.54
C MET A 73 4.24 3.43 -12.74
N LEU A 74 3.21 3.96 -13.40
CA LEU A 74 2.05 4.56 -12.72
C LEU A 74 1.20 3.49 -12.00
N VAL A 75 0.88 2.38 -12.68
CA VAL A 75 0.12 1.27 -12.09
C VAL A 75 0.90 0.60 -10.96
N PHE A 76 2.21 0.41 -11.12
CA PHE A 76 3.08 -0.13 -10.09
C PHE A 76 3.11 0.77 -8.84
N GLY A 77 3.27 2.08 -9.03
CA GLY A 77 3.29 3.05 -7.94
C GLY A 77 1.95 3.18 -7.21
N GLU A 78 0.84 3.14 -7.94
CA GLU A 78 -0.51 3.08 -7.38
C GLU A 78 -0.67 1.86 -6.48
N SER A 79 -0.29 0.69 -6.98
CA SER A 79 -0.47 -0.58 -6.28
C SER A 79 0.31 -0.65 -4.96
N ILE A 80 1.58 -0.23 -4.97
CA ILE A 80 2.41 -0.22 -3.75
C ILE A 80 1.85 0.75 -2.69
N LEU A 81 1.41 1.95 -3.10
CA LEU A 81 0.79 2.91 -2.18
C LEU A 81 -0.54 2.38 -1.65
N ASN A 82 -1.32 1.74 -2.52
CA ASN A 82 -2.62 1.19 -2.19
C ASN A 82 -2.52 0.07 -1.14
N ASP A 83 -1.56 -0.84 -1.27
CA ASP A 83 -1.33 -1.92 -0.30
C ASP A 83 -1.00 -1.36 1.08
N ALA A 84 -0.12 -0.35 1.14
CA ALA A 84 0.30 0.26 2.38
C ALA A 84 -0.84 1.07 3.05
N VAL A 85 -1.68 1.75 2.28
CA VAL A 85 -2.86 2.47 2.81
C VAL A 85 -3.93 1.48 3.28
N SER A 86 -4.15 0.40 2.54
CA SER A 86 -5.14 -0.64 2.84
C SER A 86 -4.88 -1.32 4.18
N ILE A 87 -3.61 -1.61 4.50
CA ILE A 87 -3.25 -2.18 5.80
C ILE A 87 -3.44 -1.17 6.94
N VAL A 88 -3.10 0.10 6.75
CA VAL A 88 -3.31 1.15 7.78
C VAL A 88 -4.78 1.41 8.05
N LEU A 89 -5.60 1.43 7.01
CA LEU A 89 -7.04 1.56 7.17
C LEU A 89 -7.62 0.35 7.91
N ALA A 90 -7.22 -0.87 7.52
CA ALA A 90 -7.70 -2.10 8.17
C ALA A 90 -7.34 -2.12 9.67
N THR A 91 -6.10 -1.79 10.04
CA THR A 91 -5.69 -1.75 11.45
C THR A 91 -6.41 -0.65 12.22
N THR A 92 -6.57 0.54 11.64
CA THR A 92 -7.31 1.66 12.28
C THR A 92 -8.78 1.29 12.53
N ILE A 93 -9.42 0.61 11.57
CA ILE A 93 -10.81 0.15 11.69
C ILE A 93 -10.93 -0.91 12.80
N LEU A 94 -10.03 -1.90 12.82
CA LEU A 94 -10.05 -2.95 13.85
C LEU A 94 -9.77 -2.39 15.26
N GLU A 95 -8.87 -1.43 15.38
CA GLU A 95 -8.63 -0.71 16.64
C GLU A 95 -9.88 0.06 17.11
N SER A 96 -10.63 0.66 16.17
CA SER A 96 -11.85 1.42 16.49
C SER A 96 -13.01 0.55 17.01
N GLY A 97 -13.02 -0.75 16.69
CA GLY A 97 -13.99 -1.73 17.20
C GLY A 97 -13.67 -2.30 18.59
N SER A 98 -12.55 -1.89 19.20
CA SER A 98 -12.16 -2.38 20.52
C SER A 98 -13.09 -1.85 21.64
N PRO A 99 -13.37 -2.67 22.68
CA PRO A 99 -14.35 -2.35 23.73
C PRO A 99 -14.09 -1.04 24.49
N SER A 100 -12.87 -0.53 24.44
CA SER A 100 -12.42 0.74 25.04
C SER A 100 -13.04 2.00 24.40
N MET A 101 -13.62 1.90 23.20
CA MET A 101 -14.16 3.03 22.41
C MET A 101 -15.70 3.01 22.31
N VAL A 102 -16.37 2.02 22.92
CA VAL A 102 -17.82 1.78 22.81
C VAL A 102 -18.68 2.91 23.43
N SER A 103 -18.07 3.83 24.18
CA SER A 103 -18.75 4.96 24.84
C SER A 103 -19.04 6.17 23.93
N LEU A 104 -18.53 6.18 22.70
CA LEU A 104 -18.64 7.31 21.77
C LEU A 104 -19.83 7.15 20.81
N THR A 105 -20.44 8.27 20.42
CA THR A 105 -21.51 8.28 19.42
C THR A 105 -20.96 7.85 18.06
N THR A 106 -21.74 7.17 17.21
CA THR A 106 -21.32 6.68 15.87
C THR A 106 -20.63 7.75 15.02
N GLY A 107 -21.09 9.00 15.06
CA GLY A 107 -20.45 10.11 14.34
C GLY A 107 -19.07 10.52 14.89
N GLN A 108 -18.87 10.40 16.20
CA GLN A 108 -17.58 10.70 16.85
C GLN A 108 -16.55 9.60 16.56
N LEU A 109 -17.00 8.34 16.47
CA LEU A 109 -16.14 7.21 16.09
C LEU A 109 -15.57 7.38 14.67
N VAL A 110 -16.41 7.77 13.72
CA VAL A 110 -15.97 8.03 12.33
C VAL A 110 -14.98 9.19 12.28
N LEU A 111 -15.26 10.29 12.97
CA LEU A 111 -14.36 11.45 13.02
C LEU A 111 -13.00 11.09 13.65
N HIS A 112 -13.03 10.34 14.76
CA HIS A 112 -11.82 9.87 15.42
C HIS A 112 -11.02 8.91 14.53
N GLY A 113 -11.68 8.00 13.80
CA GLY A 113 -11.04 7.10 12.84
C GLY A 113 -10.33 7.86 11.71
N ILE A 114 -10.98 8.88 11.14
CA ILE A 114 -10.39 9.75 10.11
C ILE A 114 -9.16 10.48 10.67
N GLN A 115 -9.29 11.08 11.86
CA GLN A 115 -8.19 11.79 12.50
C GLN A 115 -7.01 10.86 12.80
N ARG A 116 -7.28 9.65 13.32
CA ARG A 116 -6.27 8.63 13.61
C ARG A 116 -5.57 8.20 12.33
N PHE A 117 -6.30 7.96 11.25
CA PHE A 117 -5.74 7.61 9.95
C PHE A 117 -4.76 8.66 9.45
N PHE A 118 -5.15 9.95 9.42
CA PHE A 118 -4.26 11.02 8.99
C PHE A 118 -3.03 11.16 9.89
N LEU A 119 -3.20 11.03 11.21
CA LEU A 119 -2.09 11.09 12.15
C LEU A 119 -1.10 9.97 11.89
N VAL A 120 -1.58 8.72 11.78
CA VAL A 120 -0.71 7.56 11.53
C VAL A 120 -0.02 7.70 10.17
N PHE A 121 -0.75 8.12 9.14
CA PHE A 121 -0.21 8.33 7.80
C PHE A 121 0.93 9.36 7.79
N PHE A 122 0.69 10.58 8.29
CA PHE A 122 1.67 11.65 8.24
C PHE A 122 2.86 11.42 9.17
N CYS A 123 2.63 10.90 10.38
CA CYS A 123 3.72 10.62 11.33
C CYS A 123 4.61 9.47 10.84
N SER A 124 4.03 8.37 10.33
CA SER A 124 4.82 7.29 9.70
C SER A 124 5.61 7.78 8.50
N ALA A 125 4.99 8.59 7.63
CA ALA A 125 5.68 9.18 6.48
C ALA A 125 6.85 10.07 6.89
N ALA A 126 6.66 10.93 7.90
CA ALA A 126 7.70 11.81 8.41
C ALA A 126 8.90 11.03 8.95
N ILE A 127 8.68 9.95 9.71
CA ILE A 127 9.74 9.09 10.22
C ILE A 127 10.53 8.46 9.08
N GLY A 128 9.83 7.90 8.08
CA GLY A 128 10.47 7.32 6.90
C GLY A 128 11.36 8.32 6.16
N VAL A 129 10.85 9.54 5.93
CA VAL A 129 11.59 10.62 5.28
C VAL A 129 12.83 11.03 6.10
N ILE A 130 12.69 11.20 7.41
CA ILE A 130 13.79 11.60 8.30
C ILE A 130 14.92 10.56 8.27
N PHE A 131 14.59 9.27 8.38
CA PHE A 131 15.59 8.20 8.34
C PHE A 131 16.28 8.10 6.98
N ALA A 132 15.53 8.26 5.88
CA ALA A 132 16.11 8.27 4.54
C ALA A 132 17.08 9.44 4.33
N LEU A 133 16.71 10.64 4.76
CA LEU A 133 17.57 11.82 4.68
C LEU A 133 18.78 11.70 5.60
N ALA A 134 18.63 11.14 6.81
CA ALA A 134 19.74 10.85 7.70
C ALA A 134 20.73 9.87 7.06
N ALA A 135 20.26 8.80 6.42
CA ALA A 135 21.09 7.85 5.70
C ALA A 135 21.81 8.50 4.50
N ALA A 136 21.11 9.32 3.72
CA ALA A 136 21.71 10.07 2.61
C ALA A 136 22.80 11.03 3.09
N LEU A 137 22.57 11.71 4.21
CA LEU A 137 23.50 12.64 4.82
C LEU A 137 24.74 11.92 5.37
N LEU A 138 24.54 10.80 6.07
CA LEU A 138 25.61 9.99 6.63
C LEU A 138 26.54 9.47 5.53
N LEU A 139 25.97 8.93 4.44
CA LEU A 139 26.75 8.45 3.29
C LEU A 139 27.40 9.57 2.48
N LYS A 140 26.92 10.81 2.61
CA LYS A 140 27.56 11.98 2.01
C LYS A 140 28.79 12.46 2.80
N TYR A 141 28.73 12.39 4.13
CA TYR A 141 29.84 12.85 4.98
C TYR A 141 30.89 11.77 5.26
N ILE A 142 30.48 10.50 5.30
CA ILE A 142 31.38 9.38 5.56
C ILE A 142 31.67 8.68 4.24
N ASP A 143 32.89 8.83 3.73
CA ASP A 143 33.31 8.16 2.49
C ASP A 143 33.57 6.67 2.73
N LEU A 144 32.50 5.88 2.59
CA LEU A 144 32.50 4.42 2.77
C LEU A 144 32.78 3.65 1.48
N ARG A 145 33.06 4.34 0.39
CA ARG A 145 33.26 3.74 -0.95
C ARG A 145 34.43 2.75 -0.99
N LYS A 146 35.38 2.88 -0.06
CA LYS A 146 36.53 1.97 0.07
C LYS A 146 36.14 0.59 0.58
N ASN A 147 35.01 0.47 1.30
CA ASN A 147 34.54 -0.78 1.91
C ASN A 147 33.07 -1.05 1.54
N PRO A 148 32.79 -1.60 0.34
CA PRO A 148 31.42 -1.81 -0.15
C PRO A 148 30.55 -2.67 0.77
N SER A 149 31.13 -3.66 1.46
CA SER A 149 30.39 -4.54 2.38
C SER A 149 29.81 -3.78 3.58
N LEU A 150 30.52 -2.78 4.10
CA LEU A 150 30.07 -1.95 5.22
C LEU A 150 28.99 -0.97 4.76
N GLU A 151 29.19 -0.35 3.59
CA GLU A 151 28.22 0.53 2.94
C GLU A 151 26.88 -0.20 2.72
N PHE A 152 26.93 -1.43 2.19
CA PHE A 152 25.78 -2.29 1.99
C PHE A 152 25.09 -2.68 3.31
N GLY A 153 25.86 -3.09 4.33
CA GLY A 153 25.32 -3.44 5.64
C GLY A 153 24.58 -2.28 6.31
N MET A 154 25.15 -1.07 6.26
CA MET A 154 24.48 0.12 6.80
C MET A 154 23.22 0.47 6.02
N MET A 155 23.23 0.33 4.69
CA MET A 155 22.03 0.53 3.89
C MET A 155 20.89 -0.39 4.33
N LEU A 156 21.15 -1.68 4.57
CA LEU A 156 20.11 -2.60 5.06
C LEU A 156 19.57 -2.19 6.43
N VAL A 157 20.44 -1.73 7.34
CA VAL A 157 20.03 -1.24 8.67
C VAL A 157 19.13 -0.02 8.53
N PHE A 158 19.52 0.99 7.74
CA PHE A 158 18.70 2.19 7.57
C PHE A 158 17.41 1.96 6.76
N VAL A 159 17.36 0.92 5.93
CA VAL A 159 16.12 0.51 5.26
C VAL A 159 15.11 -0.01 6.28
N TYR A 160 15.54 -0.84 7.24
CA TYR A 160 14.64 -1.50 8.19
C TYR A 160 14.43 -0.73 9.51
N ALA A 161 15.37 0.11 9.94
CA ALA A 161 15.27 0.91 11.17
C ALA A 161 13.95 1.71 11.33
N PRO A 162 13.45 2.45 10.32
CA PRO A 162 12.20 3.21 10.47
C PRO A 162 10.97 2.31 10.68
N TYR A 163 10.99 1.06 10.18
CA TYR A 163 9.93 0.10 10.45
C TYR A 163 9.87 -0.24 11.95
N GLY A 164 11.00 -0.62 12.54
CA GLY A 164 11.08 -0.98 13.96
C GLY A 164 10.75 0.20 14.88
N LEU A 165 11.18 1.41 14.52
CA LEU A 165 10.85 2.61 15.29
C LEU A 165 9.36 2.95 15.23
N ALA A 166 8.77 2.93 14.03
CA ALA A 166 7.35 3.26 13.85
C ALA A 166 6.43 2.27 14.57
N GLU A 167 6.71 0.96 14.48
CA GLU A 167 5.97 -0.05 15.26
C GLU A 167 6.11 0.17 16.77
N GLY A 168 7.31 0.52 17.25
CA GLY A 168 7.58 0.76 18.67
C GLY A 168 6.81 1.95 19.28
N ILE A 169 6.35 2.90 18.46
CA ILE A 169 5.53 4.04 18.88
C ILE A 169 4.06 3.90 18.47
N HIS A 170 3.62 2.68 18.11
CA HIS A 170 2.25 2.39 17.68
C HIS A 170 1.80 3.19 16.44
N LEU A 171 2.71 3.36 15.48
CA LEU A 171 2.45 3.86 14.14
C LEU A 171 2.65 2.75 13.10
N SER A 172 2.33 3.01 11.84
CA SER A 172 2.49 2.01 10.78
C SER A 172 3.95 1.88 10.35
N GLY A 173 4.56 0.72 10.63
CA GLY A 173 5.89 0.38 10.13
C GLY A 173 5.93 0.24 8.60
N ILE A 174 4.90 -0.36 7.99
CA ILE A 174 4.80 -0.56 6.54
C ILE A 174 4.81 0.79 5.79
N MET A 175 4.05 1.78 6.27
CA MET A 175 4.06 3.11 5.67
C MET A 175 5.42 3.80 5.84
N ALA A 176 6.06 3.67 7.01
CA ALA A 176 7.35 4.29 7.27
C ALA A 176 8.46 3.74 6.35
N ILE A 177 8.53 2.42 6.16
CA ILE A 177 9.52 1.80 5.27
C ILE A 177 9.27 2.14 3.79
N LEU A 178 8.00 2.28 3.37
CA LEU A 178 7.64 2.71 2.02
C LEU A 178 8.18 4.10 1.72
N PHE A 179 7.87 5.09 2.56
CA PHE A 179 8.36 6.46 2.35
C PHE A 179 9.88 6.55 2.48
N ASN A 180 10.48 5.78 3.40
CA ASN A 180 11.92 5.65 3.50
C ASN A 180 12.54 5.15 2.18
N GLY A 181 12.01 4.06 1.60
CA GLY A 181 12.47 3.51 0.33
C GLY A 181 12.35 4.47 -0.85
N VAL A 182 11.22 5.20 -0.94
CA VAL A 182 11.00 6.22 -1.99
C VAL A 182 12.04 7.34 -1.90
N VAL A 183 12.29 7.88 -0.70
CA VAL A 183 13.25 8.96 -0.49
C VAL A 183 14.69 8.47 -0.66
N MET A 184 15.02 7.28 -0.17
CA MET A 184 16.34 6.67 -0.35
C MET A 184 16.69 6.41 -1.82
N SER A 185 15.71 5.98 -2.62
CA SER A 185 15.89 5.80 -4.06
C SER A 185 16.29 7.11 -4.75
N HIS A 186 15.78 8.25 -4.27
CA HIS A 186 16.05 9.55 -4.86
C HIS A 186 17.33 10.23 -4.34
N TYR A 187 17.65 10.11 -3.05
CA TYR A 187 18.79 10.83 -2.47
C TYR A 187 19.98 9.93 -2.16
N THR A 188 19.72 8.76 -1.56
CA THR A 188 20.78 7.87 -1.09
C THR A 188 21.41 7.08 -2.23
N HIS A 189 20.62 6.68 -3.24
CA HIS A 189 21.12 5.91 -4.38
C HIS A 189 22.32 6.56 -5.07
N PHE A 190 22.28 7.88 -5.29
CA PHE A 190 23.36 8.61 -5.96
C PHE A 190 24.62 8.83 -5.10
N ASN A 191 24.49 8.71 -3.77
CA ASN A 191 25.64 8.83 -2.86
C ASN A 191 26.46 7.53 -2.78
N LEU A 192 25.83 6.40 -3.11
CA LEU A 192 26.44 5.07 -3.05
C LEU A 192 27.50 4.82 -4.12
N SER A 193 28.42 3.88 -3.84
CA SER A 193 29.33 3.32 -4.86
C SER A 193 28.58 2.47 -5.90
N SER A 194 29.08 2.42 -7.14
CA SER A 194 28.45 1.66 -8.23
C SER A 194 28.34 0.15 -7.94
N VAL A 195 29.34 -0.42 -7.26
CA VAL A 195 29.33 -1.82 -6.83
C VAL A 195 28.20 -2.08 -5.82
N THR A 196 28.05 -1.20 -4.82
CA THR A 196 26.97 -1.30 -3.82
C THR A 196 25.59 -1.08 -4.44
N GLN A 197 25.45 -0.16 -5.41
CA GLN A 197 24.19 0.06 -6.12
C GLN A 197 23.67 -1.21 -6.81
N ILE A 198 24.54 -1.88 -7.59
CA ILE A 198 24.19 -3.11 -8.31
C ILE A 198 23.88 -4.23 -7.31
N THR A 199 24.73 -4.37 -6.28
CA THR A 199 24.56 -5.40 -5.25
C THR A 199 23.24 -5.23 -4.51
N MET A 200 22.90 -3.99 -4.10
CA MET A 200 21.66 -3.67 -3.41
C MET A 200 20.42 -3.97 -4.25
N GLN A 201 20.42 -3.59 -5.54
CA GLN A 201 19.31 -3.90 -6.44
C GLN A 201 19.13 -5.40 -6.62
N GLN A 202 20.21 -6.15 -6.84
CA GLN A 202 20.17 -7.60 -7.02
C GLN A 202 19.66 -8.30 -5.74
N THR A 203 20.20 -7.93 -4.58
CA THR A 203 19.82 -8.52 -3.30
C THR A 203 18.37 -8.23 -2.94
N LEU A 204 17.92 -6.97 -3.03
CA LEU A 204 16.53 -6.63 -2.73
C LEU A 204 15.54 -7.28 -3.69
N ARG A 205 15.85 -7.37 -4.99
CA ARG A 205 15.02 -8.10 -5.96
C ARG A 205 14.91 -9.58 -5.61
N THR A 206 16.02 -10.20 -5.21
CA THR A 206 16.05 -11.62 -4.85
C THR A 206 15.25 -11.88 -3.57
N ILE A 207 15.39 -11.01 -2.55
CA ILE A 207 14.63 -11.09 -1.31
C ILE A 207 13.13 -10.89 -1.58
N SER A 208 12.76 -9.92 -2.41
CA SER A 208 11.36 -9.68 -2.80
C SER A 208 10.75 -10.91 -3.47
N LEU A 209 11.46 -11.55 -4.41
CA LEU A 209 10.97 -12.75 -5.09
C LEU A 209 10.79 -13.93 -4.12
N ILE A 210 11.73 -14.12 -3.18
CA ILE A 210 11.61 -15.16 -2.16
C ILE A 210 10.42 -14.87 -1.23
N ALA A 211 10.25 -13.62 -0.80
CA ALA A 211 9.14 -13.22 0.05
C ALA A 211 7.78 -13.41 -0.65
N GLU A 212 7.67 -12.98 -1.90
CA GLU A 212 6.45 -13.11 -2.72
C GLU A 212 6.06 -14.57 -2.93
N THR A 213 7.01 -15.42 -3.35
CA THR A 213 6.79 -16.86 -3.50
C THR A 213 6.41 -17.54 -2.18
N SER A 214 6.98 -17.09 -1.06
CA SER A 214 6.62 -17.59 0.28
C SER A 214 5.18 -17.22 0.65
N VAL A 215 4.75 -15.97 0.40
CA VAL A 215 3.37 -15.52 0.68
C VAL A 215 2.37 -16.33 -0.15
N PHE A 216 2.62 -16.54 -1.44
CA PHE A 216 1.75 -17.38 -2.28
C PHE A 216 1.72 -18.85 -1.81
N ALA A 217 2.85 -19.41 -1.40
CA ALA A 217 2.91 -20.76 -0.85
C ALA A 217 2.09 -20.88 0.46
N TYR A 218 2.19 -19.89 1.36
CA TYR A 218 1.40 -19.88 2.60
C TYR A 218 -0.10 -19.73 2.34
N LEU A 219 -0.51 -18.88 1.40
CA LEU A 219 -1.91 -18.77 0.98
C LEU A 219 -2.45 -20.10 0.43
N GLY A 220 -1.64 -20.81 -0.38
CA GLY A 220 -1.99 -22.14 -0.87
C GLY A 220 -2.14 -23.18 0.25
N LEU A 221 -1.22 -23.18 1.22
CA LEU A 221 -1.27 -24.08 2.38
C LEU A 221 -2.44 -23.77 3.31
N ALA A 222 -2.80 -22.49 3.47
CA ALA A 222 -3.92 -22.06 4.33
C ALA A 222 -5.26 -22.70 3.92
N ILE A 223 -5.44 -22.98 2.62
CA ILE A 223 -6.64 -23.66 2.09
C ILE A 223 -6.78 -25.08 2.67
N PHE A 224 -5.66 -25.79 2.87
CA PHE A 224 -5.65 -27.14 3.41
C PHE A 224 -5.58 -27.19 4.94
N SER A 225 -4.94 -26.19 5.56
CA SER A 225 -4.72 -26.16 7.00
C SER A 225 -5.96 -25.74 7.79
N TYR A 226 -6.75 -24.79 7.27
CA TYR A 226 -7.95 -24.29 7.95
C TYR A 226 -9.22 -24.97 7.44
N ARG A 227 -10.14 -25.31 8.37
CA ARG A 227 -11.50 -25.74 7.99
C ARG A 227 -12.27 -24.54 7.43
N LEU A 228 -12.20 -24.36 6.12
CA LEU A 228 -12.92 -23.31 5.41
C LEU A 228 -14.43 -23.58 5.46
N ILE A 229 -15.18 -22.68 6.12
CA ILE A 229 -16.64 -22.64 6.02
C ILE A 229 -16.95 -21.88 4.73
N ILE A 230 -17.03 -22.60 3.62
CA ILE A 230 -17.29 -22.00 2.31
C ILE A 230 -18.76 -21.55 2.27
N LYS A 231 -18.97 -20.23 2.28
CA LYS A 231 -20.28 -19.62 2.06
C LYS A 231 -20.32 -19.05 0.64
N PRO A 232 -20.90 -19.78 -0.34
CA PRO A 232 -20.85 -19.37 -1.74
C PRO A 232 -21.55 -18.02 -1.99
N SER A 233 -22.56 -17.67 -1.19
CA SER A 233 -23.23 -16.36 -1.28
C SER A 233 -22.27 -15.20 -1.02
N LEU A 234 -21.39 -15.30 -0.01
CA LEU A 234 -20.41 -14.27 0.29
C LEU A 234 -19.38 -14.10 -0.84
N ILE A 235 -18.95 -15.21 -1.43
CA ILE A 235 -17.96 -15.21 -2.52
C ILE A 235 -18.52 -14.52 -3.76
N ILE A 236 -19.73 -14.89 -4.19
CA ILE A 236 -20.37 -14.34 -5.40
C ILE A 236 -20.61 -12.83 -5.21
N TRP A 237 -21.19 -12.43 -4.08
CA TRP A 237 -21.45 -11.01 -3.82
C TRP A 237 -20.17 -10.20 -3.66
N SER A 238 -19.12 -10.77 -3.06
CA SER A 238 -17.81 -10.11 -2.97
C SER A 238 -17.21 -9.85 -4.36
N ILE A 239 -17.29 -10.82 -5.28
CA ILE A 239 -16.81 -10.64 -6.67
C ILE A 239 -17.61 -9.55 -7.38
N VAL A 240 -18.95 -9.58 -7.30
CA VAL A 240 -19.82 -8.59 -7.94
C VAL A 240 -19.55 -7.18 -7.40
N LEU A 241 -19.50 -7.01 -6.08
CA LEU A 241 -19.22 -5.73 -5.45
C LEU A 241 -17.81 -5.23 -5.76
N CYS A 242 -16.81 -6.11 -5.85
CA CYS A 242 -15.46 -5.75 -6.25
C CYS A 242 -15.42 -5.18 -7.68
N LEU A 243 -16.09 -5.85 -8.64
CA LEU A 243 -16.16 -5.37 -10.03
C LEU A 243 -16.88 -4.02 -10.15
N ILE A 244 -18.01 -3.87 -9.46
CA ILE A 244 -18.78 -2.62 -9.46
C ILE A 244 -17.97 -1.50 -8.79
N GLY A 245 -17.38 -1.76 -7.63
CA GLY A 245 -16.56 -0.79 -6.90
C GLY A 245 -15.37 -0.30 -7.73
N ARG A 246 -14.66 -1.21 -8.40
CA ARG A 246 -13.56 -0.84 -9.30
C ARG A 246 -14.05 -0.03 -10.51
N ALA A 247 -15.12 -0.47 -11.18
CA ALA A 247 -15.67 0.25 -12.32
C ALA A 247 -16.13 1.68 -11.94
N ALA A 248 -16.88 1.79 -10.84
CA ALA A 248 -17.40 3.05 -10.34
C ALA A 248 -16.29 4.03 -9.94
N ASN A 249 -15.11 3.55 -9.57
CA ASN A 249 -13.99 4.43 -9.20
C ASN A 249 -13.08 4.79 -10.38
N ILE A 250 -12.80 3.84 -11.29
CA ILE A 250 -11.85 4.05 -12.40
C ILE A 250 -12.41 5.01 -13.46
N TYR A 251 -13.68 4.87 -13.85
CA TYR A 251 -14.27 5.69 -14.93
C TYR A 251 -14.42 7.19 -14.61
N PRO A 252 -14.96 7.60 -13.44
CA PRO A 252 -15.06 9.02 -13.13
C PRO A 252 -13.69 9.65 -12.83
N LEU A 253 -12.75 8.89 -12.26
CA LEU A 253 -11.43 9.40 -11.94
C LEU A 253 -10.57 9.58 -13.20
N SER A 254 -10.64 8.62 -14.13
CA SER A 254 -10.02 8.79 -15.46
C SER A 254 -10.65 9.96 -16.23
N PHE A 255 -11.96 10.20 -16.10
CA PHE A 255 -12.61 11.38 -16.66
C PHE A 255 -12.08 12.69 -16.03
N LEU A 256 -11.99 12.75 -14.69
CA LEU A 256 -11.47 13.91 -13.97
C LEU A 256 -10.00 14.18 -14.30
N MET A 257 -9.17 13.15 -14.33
CA MET A 257 -7.75 13.30 -14.65
C MET A 257 -7.52 13.69 -16.11
N ASN A 258 -8.37 13.24 -17.04
CA ASN A 258 -8.28 13.64 -18.43
C ASN A 258 -8.70 15.12 -18.64
N TYR A 259 -9.36 15.74 -17.66
CA TYR A 259 -9.66 17.17 -17.65
C TYR A 259 -8.44 18.03 -17.23
N PHE A 260 -7.60 17.53 -16.33
CA PHE A 260 -6.45 18.26 -15.78
C PHE A 260 -5.10 17.98 -16.49
N ARG A 261 -5.07 17.10 -17.49
CA ARG A 261 -3.82 16.67 -18.14
C ARG A 261 -3.62 17.34 -19.51
N GLU A 262 -2.47 17.99 -19.71
CA GLU A 262 -2.10 18.61 -21.00
C GLU A 262 -1.73 17.57 -22.09
N HIS A 263 -1.27 16.38 -21.71
CA HIS A 263 -1.03 15.25 -22.63
C HIS A 263 -2.07 14.15 -22.40
N LYS A 264 -3.01 14.02 -23.34
CA LYS A 264 -4.04 12.98 -23.34
C LYS A 264 -3.40 11.63 -23.67
N ILE A 265 -3.63 10.62 -22.82
CA ILE A 265 -3.36 9.24 -23.20
C ILE A 265 -4.42 8.86 -24.23
N THR A 266 -3.99 8.62 -25.46
CA THR A 266 -4.88 8.19 -26.55
C THR A 266 -5.51 6.85 -26.20
N LYS A 267 -6.83 6.73 -26.39
CA LYS A 267 -7.53 5.44 -26.36
C LYS A 267 -7.07 4.61 -27.56
N LYS A 268 -6.02 3.82 -27.39
CA LYS A 268 -5.69 2.71 -28.28
C LYS A 268 -5.34 1.51 -27.44
#